data_AF-C9SW08-F1
#
_entry.id   AF-C9SW08-F1
#
_cell.length_a   1.000
_cell.length_b   1.000
_cell.length_c   1.000
_cell.angle_alpha   90.00
_cell.angle_beta   90.00
_cell.angle_gamma   90.00
#
_symmetry.space_group_name_H-M   'P 1'
#
loop_
_entity.id
_entity.type
_entity.pdbx_description
1 polymer ?
#
loop_
_entity_poly.entity_id
_entity_poly.type
_entity_poly.pdbx_seq_one_letter_code
_entity_poly.pdbx_strand_id
1 'polypeptide(L)'
;MPTPARSGLSAGSPRASSWPVIITQAIDDLYRSVSASEEGEKKTEGKAVTEKIARLKYEVQHDRPLTPIDDDGQPDVKLYNDELASLGEPTWLNTPWLFCECYLFRRISTYFKLSTHWKNYDVFARQKINTFRSSRPAVLELAARFKELVQQLEANGSATQDEAAEKLLFAEISCRAARRARRRRSTFSPTTCRPRTPC
;
A
#
# COMPACT_ATOMS: atom_id res chain seq x y z
N MET A 1 -18.03 33.67 3.48
CA MET A 1 -17.27 33.35 4.69
C MET A 1 -16.66 31.96 4.50
N PRO A 2 -15.36 31.82 4.22
CA PRO A 2 -14.75 30.50 4.15
C PRO A 2 -14.70 29.94 5.58
N THR A 3 -15.29 28.77 5.77
CA THR A 3 -15.24 28.02 7.01
C THR A 3 -13.78 27.72 7.39
N PRO A 4 -13.37 27.87 8.65
CA PRO A 4 -12.04 27.45 9.05
C PRO A 4 -11.93 25.95 8.88
N ALA A 5 -11.04 25.52 7.98
CA ALA A 5 -10.67 24.12 7.84
C ALA A 5 -10.28 23.61 9.24
N ARG A 6 -10.95 22.54 9.69
CA ARG A 6 -10.60 21.84 10.93
C ARG A 6 -9.12 21.45 10.85
N SER A 7 -8.28 22.20 11.54
CA SER A 7 -6.90 21.87 11.89
C SER A 7 -6.91 20.66 12.83
N GLY A 8 -7.21 19.48 12.27
CA GLY A 8 -7.44 18.24 13.02
C GLY A 8 -6.36 17.18 12.82
N LEU A 9 -5.39 17.42 11.95
CA LEU A 9 -4.21 16.56 11.87
C LEU A 9 -3.03 17.30 12.48
N SER A 10 -2.80 17.06 13.77
CA SER A 10 -1.51 17.38 14.35
C SER A 10 -0.44 16.54 13.63
N ALA A 11 0.74 17.14 13.46
CA ALA A 11 1.94 16.53 12.89
C ALA A 11 2.42 15.22 13.60
N GLY A 12 1.68 14.75 14.62
CA GLY A 12 1.93 13.51 15.36
C GLY A 12 0.97 12.37 15.05
N SER A 13 0.16 12.42 13.98
CA SER A 13 -0.67 11.26 13.60
C SER A 13 0.21 10.08 13.16
N PRO A 14 -0.03 8.83 13.64
CA PRO A 14 0.74 7.64 13.26
C PRO A 14 0.81 7.36 11.75
N ARG A 15 -0.08 7.99 10.99
CA ARG A 15 -0.20 7.83 9.53
C ARG A 15 0.77 8.73 8.76
N ALA A 16 1.09 9.92 9.25
CA ALA A 16 2.08 10.81 8.61
C ALA A 16 3.51 10.28 8.77
N SER A 17 3.80 9.59 9.87
CA SER A 17 5.11 8.94 10.11
C SER A 17 5.34 7.71 9.23
N SER A 18 4.31 7.19 8.55
CA SER A 18 4.42 6.01 7.69
C SER A 18 4.93 6.34 6.28
N TRP A 19 4.70 7.56 5.77
CA TRP A 19 5.09 7.92 4.40
C TRP A 19 6.60 7.84 4.14
N PRO A 20 7.49 8.36 5.02
CA PRO A 20 8.94 8.22 4.81
C PRO A 20 9.39 6.76 4.77
N VAL A 21 8.72 5.88 5.52
CA VAL A 21 9.02 4.44 5.53
C VAL A 21 8.64 3.80 4.19
N ILE A 22 7.45 4.11 3.67
CA ILE A 22 6.98 3.62 2.35
C ILE A 22 7.91 4.10 1.23
N ILE A 23 8.28 5.38 1.24
CA ILE A 23 9.17 5.95 0.22
C ILE A 23 10.57 5.32 0.30
N THR A 24 11.08 5.06 1.52
CA THR A 24 12.37 4.39 1.70
C THR A 24 12.35 2.97 1.13
N GLN A 25 11.29 2.19 1.41
CA GLN A 25 11.12 0.86 0.83
C GLN A 25 11.07 0.91 -0.70
N ALA A 26 10.37 1.90 -1.25
CA ALA A 26 10.31 2.12 -2.69
C ALA A 26 11.68 2.42 -3.32
N ILE A 27 12.50 3.24 -2.66
CA ILE A 27 13.88 3.54 -3.06
C ILE A 27 14.73 2.27 -3.04
N ASP A 28 14.66 1.49 -1.96
CA ASP A 28 15.44 0.26 -1.82
C ASP A 28 15.09 -0.76 -2.90
N ASP A 29 13.80 -0.89 -3.22
CA ASP A 29 13.34 -1.80 -4.27
C ASP A 29 13.76 -1.36 -5.66
N LEU A 30 13.66 -0.07 -5.96
CA LEU A 30 14.13 0.49 -7.23
C LEU A 30 15.66 0.32 -7.36
N TYR A 31 16.42 0.64 -6.32
CA TYR A 31 17.88 0.49 -6.32
C TYR A 31 18.33 -0.94 -6.64
N ARG A 32 17.66 -1.94 -6.06
CA ARG A 32 17.91 -3.36 -6.36
C ARG A 32 17.59 -3.71 -7.82
N SER A 33 16.49 -3.19 -8.37
CA SER A 33 16.11 -3.42 -9.78
C SER A 33 17.09 -2.77 -10.76
N VAL A 34 17.53 -1.55 -10.44
CA VAL A 34 18.52 -0.79 -11.23
C VAL A 34 19.87 -1.49 -11.20
N SER A 35 20.28 -2.01 -10.04
CA SER A 35 21.54 -2.76 -9.90
C SER A 35 21.54 -4.08 -10.67
N ALA A 36 20.37 -4.72 -10.83
CA ALA A 36 20.20 -5.95 -11.60
C ALA A 36 20.06 -5.72 -13.12
N SER A 37 19.97 -4.47 -13.58
CA SER A 37 19.86 -4.16 -15.01
C SER A 37 21.24 -4.02 -15.65
N GLU A 38 21.47 -4.71 -16.79
CA GLU A 38 22.76 -4.70 -17.50
C GLU A 38 22.88 -3.56 -18.53
N GLU A 39 21.76 -3.00 -18.99
CA GLU A 39 21.73 -1.86 -19.92
C GLU A 39 22.13 -0.55 -19.23
N GLY A 40 23.15 0.12 -19.79
CA GLY A 40 23.67 1.39 -19.24
C GLY A 40 22.63 2.51 -19.18
N GLU A 41 21.83 2.67 -20.23
CA GLU A 41 20.81 3.74 -20.33
C GLU A 41 19.66 3.55 -19.34
N LYS A 42 19.15 2.32 -19.23
CA LYS A 42 18.14 1.95 -18.23
C LYS A 42 18.66 2.17 -16.80
N LYS A 43 19.95 1.94 -16.57
CA LYS A 43 20.60 2.14 -15.26
C LYS A 43 20.79 3.62 -14.92
N THR A 44 21.20 4.46 -15.88
CA THR A 44 21.31 5.91 -15.66
C THR A 44 19.94 6.54 -15.43
N GLU A 45 18.94 6.16 -16.22
CA GLU A 45 17.56 6.62 -16.02
C GLU A 45 17.00 6.18 -14.67
N GLY A 46 17.22 4.91 -14.29
CA GLY A 46 16.78 4.39 -12.99
C GLY A 46 17.43 5.10 -11.80
N LYS A 47 18.69 5.51 -11.91
CA LYS A 47 19.37 6.35 -10.90
C LYS A 47 18.72 7.74 -10.81
N ALA A 48 18.44 8.38 -11.95
CA ALA A 48 17.77 9.68 -11.98
C ALA A 48 16.36 9.62 -11.35
N VAL A 49 15.59 8.55 -11.60
CA VAL A 49 14.29 8.34 -10.93
C VAL A 49 14.47 8.12 -9.42
N THR A 50 15.50 7.37 -9.01
CA THR A 50 15.81 7.16 -7.58
C THR A 50 16.11 8.48 -6.87
N GLU A 51 16.88 9.37 -7.50
CA GLU A 51 17.16 10.72 -6.98
C GLU A 51 15.89 11.56 -6.83
N LYS A 52 14.97 11.51 -7.80
CA LYS A 52 13.66 12.20 -7.70
C LYS A 52 12.83 11.70 -6.52
N ILE A 53 12.79 10.38 -6.30
CA ILE A 53 12.06 9.79 -5.16
C ILE A 53 12.76 10.11 -3.83
N ALA A 54 14.09 10.14 -3.78
CA ALA A 54 14.85 10.56 -2.60
C ALA A 54 14.60 12.03 -2.25
N ARG A 55 14.51 12.91 -3.24
CA ARG A 55 14.11 14.31 -3.07
C ARG A 55 12.68 14.41 -2.53
N LEU A 56 11.75 13.61 -3.05
CA LEU A 56 10.37 13.55 -2.56
C LEU A 56 10.32 13.16 -1.06
N LYS A 57 11.12 12.19 -0.63
CA LYS A 57 11.26 11.85 0.79
C LYS A 57 11.69 13.04 1.63
N TYR A 58 12.69 13.79 1.16
CA TYR A 58 13.17 14.98 1.85
C TYR A 58 12.08 16.06 1.95
N GLU A 59 11.33 16.29 0.87
CA GLU A 59 10.22 17.24 0.82
C GLU A 59 9.13 16.90 1.84
N VAL A 60 8.76 15.62 1.95
CA VAL A 60 7.78 15.13 2.93
C VAL A 60 8.29 15.29 4.36
N GLN A 61 9.56 14.99 4.63
CA GLN A 61 10.14 15.07 5.97
C GLN A 61 10.29 16.50 6.49
N HIS A 62 10.48 17.48 5.61
CA HIS A 62 10.72 18.87 5.97
C HIS A 62 9.49 19.77 5.75
N ASP A 63 8.31 19.17 5.60
CA ASP A 63 7.02 19.87 5.37
C ASP A 63 7.12 20.95 4.27
N ARG A 64 7.74 20.61 3.14
CA ARG A 64 7.89 21.55 2.03
C ARG A 64 6.53 21.82 1.35
N PRO A 65 6.36 22.98 0.70
CA PRO A 65 5.15 23.24 -0.08
C PRO A 65 5.00 22.19 -1.20
N LEU A 66 3.76 21.78 -1.45
CA LEU A 66 3.40 20.85 -2.52
C LEU A 66 3.60 21.54 -3.87
N THR A 67 4.35 20.89 -4.77
CA THR A 67 4.62 21.44 -6.11
C THR A 67 3.58 20.94 -7.12
N PRO A 68 3.28 21.68 -8.18
CA PRO A 68 2.51 21.14 -9.30
C PRO A 68 3.14 19.85 -9.84
N ILE A 69 2.29 18.92 -10.29
CA ILE A 69 2.73 17.67 -10.93
C ILE A 69 3.04 17.97 -12.40
N ASP A 70 4.17 17.47 -12.88
CA ASP A 70 4.55 17.54 -14.30
C ASP A 70 3.52 16.81 -15.18
N ASP A 71 3.24 17.36 -16.35
CA ASP A 71 2.29 16.77 -17.29
C ASP A 71 2.84 15.47 -17.90
N ASP A 72 2.16 14.35 -17.63
CA ASP A 72 2.46 13.03 -18.21
C ASP A 72 1.44 12.61 -19.29
N GLY A 73 0.61 13.55 -19.74
CA GLY A 73 -0.42 13.35 -20.76
C GLY A 73 -1.70 12.68 -20.24
N GLN A 74 -1.83 12.48 -18.92
CA GLN A 74 -3.04 11.95 -18.32
C GLN A 74 -3.99 13.09 -17.86
N PRO A 75 -5.31 12.92 -18.02
CA PRO A 75 -6.28 13.97 -17.69
C PRO A 75 -6.39 14.25 -16.17
N ASP A 76 -5.94 13.32 -15.33
CA ASP A 76 -5.99 13.43 -13.88
C ASP A 76 -4.95 14.42 -13.33
N VAL A 77 -3.81 14.63 -14.01
CA VAL A 77 -2.79 15.62 -13.60
C VAL A 77 -3.38 17.01 -13.52
N LYS A 78 -4.19 17.38 -14.52
CA LYS A 78 -4.85 18.67 -14.56
C LYS A 78 -5.78 18.86 -13.35
N LEU A 79 -6.57 17.84 -13.01
CA LEU A 79 -7.44 17.87 -11.84
C LEU A 79 -6.65 18.07 -10.54
N TYR A 80 -5.53 17.36 -10.37
CA TYR A 80 -4.67 17.56 -9.18
C TYR A 80 -4.07 18.96 -9.12
N ASN A 81 -3.63 19.52 -10.25
CA ASN A 81 -3.05 20.87 -10.30
C ASN A 81 -4.11 21.96 -10.06
N ASP A 82 -5.34 21.77 -10.56
CA ASP A 82 -6.46 22.68 -10.33
C ASP A 82 -6.86 22.68 -8.83
N GLU A 83 -6.92 21.50 -8.21
CA GLU A 83 -7.17 21.37 -6.76
C GLU A 83 -6.02 21.94 -5.91
N LEU A 84 -4.76 21.76 -6.32
CA LEU A 84 -3.63 22.40 -5.65
C LEU A 84 -3.71 23.92 -5.69
N ALA A 85 -4.11 24.48 -6.84
CA ALA A 85 -4.28 25.92 -6.99
C ALA A 85 -5.43 26.46 -6.12
N SER A 86 -6.50 25.69 -5.94
CA SER A 86 -7.63 26.07 -5.07
C SER A 86 -7.25 26.11 -3.59
N LEU A 87 -6.27 25.29 -3.19
CA LEU A 87 -5.75 25.19 -1.83
C LEU A 87 -4.71 26.28 -1.48
N GLY A 88 -4.20 27.02 -2.47
CA GLY A 88 -3.25 28.12 -2.27
C GLY A 88 -1.81 27.65 -2.07
N GLU A 89 -1.30 27.68 -0.82
CA GLU A 89 0.04 27.20 -0.43
C GLU A 89 -0.04 25.94 0.46
N PRO A 90 -0.50 24.80 -0.08
CA PRO A 90 -0.62 23.58 0.71
C PRO A 90 0.78 23.02 1.04
N THR A 91 1.03 22.73 2.33
CA THR A 91 2.21 21.95 2.77
C THR A 91 1.79 20.50 3.06
N TRP A 92 2.77 19.59 3.16
CA TRP A 92 2.50 18.16 3.42
C TRP A 92 1.70 17.91 4.71
N LEU A 93 1.90 18.75 5.73
CA LEU A 93 1.22 18.68 7.02
C LEU A 93 -0.03 19.57 7.10
N ASN A 94 -0.15 20.60 6.26
CA ASN A 94 -1.26 21.56 6.28
C ASN A 94 -2.41 21.21 5.31
N THR A 95 -2.40 20.01 4.73
CA THR A 95 -3.36 19.59 3.70
C THR A 95 -4.15 18.37 4.16
N PRO A 96 -5.41 18.16 3.69
CA PRO A 96 -6.15 16.96 4.02
C PRO A 96 -5.36 15.68 3.72
N TRP A 97 -5.26 14.81 4.71
CA TRP A 97 -4.42 13.61 4.64
C TRP A 97 -4.68 12.72 3.43
N LEU A 98 -5.96 12.49 3.11
CA LEU A 98 -6.35 11.66 1.97
C LEU A 98 -5.79 12.25 0.66
N PHE A 99 -5.86 13.58 0.51
CA PHE A 99 -5.31 14.26 -0.65
C PHE A 99 -3.79 14.09 -0.70
N CYS A 100 -3.07 14.34 0.40
CA CYS A 100 -1.61 14.14 0.47
C CYS A 100 -1.19 12.72 0.10
N GLU A 101 -1.90 11.71 0.60
CA GLU A 101 -1.59 10.31 0.32
C GLU A 101 -1.79 9.97 -1.16
N CYS A 102 -2.94 10.35 -1.73
CA CYS A 102 -3.21 10.15 -3.16
C CYS A 102 -2.20 10.89 -4.03
N TYR A 103 -1.90 12.15 -3.69
CA TYR A 103 -0.92 12.98 -4.37
C TYR A 103 0.49 12.37 -4.32
N LEU A 104 0.91 11.82 -3.17
CA LEU A 104 2.20 11.16 -3.01
C LEU A 104 2.36 10.00 -4.01
N PHE A 105 1.38 9.09 -4.06
CA PHE A 105 1.41 7.96 -4.98
C PHE A 105 1.32 8.41 -6.43
N ARG A 106 0.55 9.47 -6.71
CA ARG A 106 0.44 10.03 -8.06
C ARG A 106 1.77 10.60 -8.56
N ARG A 107 2.48 11.38 -7.73
CA ARG A 107 3.82 11.90 -8.07
C ARG A 107 4.82 10.78 -8.35
N ILE A 108 4.83 9.74 -7.52
CA ILE A 108 5.70 8.58 -7.73
C ILE A 108 5.38 7.95 -9.09
N SER A 109 4.09 7.77 -9.41
CA SER A 109 3.66 7.24 -10.71
C SER A 109 4.11 8.11 -11.89
N THR A 110 3.99 9.44 -11.78
CA THR A 110 4.44 10.40 -12.81
C THR A 110 5.92 10.19 -13.15
N TYR A 111 6.80 9.98 -12.16
CA TYR A 111 8.22 9.75 -12.41
C TYR A 111 8.48 8.53 -13.29
N PHE A 112 7.71 7.46 -13.11
CA PHE A 112 7.80 6.27 -13.96
C PHE A 112 7.14 6.47 -15.33
N LYS A 113 6.03 7.22 -15.41
CA LYS A 113 5.37 7.52 -16.69
C LYS A 113 6.22 8.38 -17.63
N LEU A 114 6.92 9.36 -17.07
CA LEU A 114 7.84 10.22 -17.83
C LEU A 114 9.13 9.51 -18.25
N SER A 115 9.50 8.43 -17.57
CA SER A 115 10.64 7.61 -17.97
C SER A 115 10.37 6.84 -19.26
N THR A 116 11.41 6.41 -19.95
CA THR A 116 11.35 5.65 -21.19
C THR A 116 11.41 4.14 -20.93
N HIS A 117 12.35 3.69 -20.10
CA HIS A 117 12.59 2.27 -19.83
C HIS A 117 11.83 1.73 -18.60
N TRP A 118 11.34 2.62 -17.72
CA TRP A 118 10.69 2.24 -16.45
C TRP A 118 9.16 2.45 -16.43
N LYS A 119 8.52 2.69 -17.57
CA LYS A 119 7.06 2.95 -17.69
C LYS A 119 6.16 1.87 -17.07
N ASN A 120 6.57 0.61 -17.19
CA ASN A 120 5.79 -0.55 -16.75
C ASN A 120 6.28 -1.11 -15.40
N TYR A 121 7.16 -0.39 -14.71
CA TYR A 121 7.71 -0.85 -13.44
C TYR A 121 6.77 -0.52 -12.28
N ASP A 122 6.37 -1.55 -11.53
CA ASP A 122 5.63 -1.40 -10.28
C ASP A 122 6.57 -1.55 -9.08
N VAL A 123 6.78 -0.45 -8.37
CA VAL A 123 7.67 -0.40 -7.19
C VAL A 123 7.16 -1.27 -6.05
N PHE A 124 5.85 -1.47 -5.93
CA PHE A 124 5.24 -2.22 -4.84
C PHE A 124 5.03 -3.70 -5.17
N ALA A 125 5.37 -4.14 -6.38
CA ALA A 125 5.15 -5.52 -6.82
C ALA A 125 5.84 -6.54 -5.91
N ARG A 126 7.09 -6.28 -5.50
CA ARG A 126 7.82 -7.18 -4.61
C ARG A 126 7.16 -7.30 -3.25
N GLN A 127 6.73 -6.19 -2.67
CA GLN A 127 6.01 -6.17 -1.40
C GLN A 127 4.72 -6.98 -1.51
N LYS A 128 3.92 -6.78 -2.56
CA LYS A 128 2.68 -7.55 -2.83
C LYS A 128 2.96 -9.05 -2.92
N ILE A 129 3.98 -9.45 -3.69
CA ILE A 129 4.35 -10.87 -3.86
C ILE A 129 4.85 -11.47 -2.55
N ASN A 130 5.66 -10.75 -1.77
CA ASN A 130 6.18 -11.25 -0.51
C ASN A 130 5.07 -11.45 0.53
N THR A 131 4.13 -10.50 0.63
CA THR A 131 2.96 -10.64 1.50
C THR A 131 2.04 -11.78 1.03
N PHE A 132 1.90 -12.01 -0.28
CA PHE A 132 1.16 -13.16 -0.79
C PHE A 132 1.85 -14.50 -0.46
N ARG A 133 3.18 -14.55 -0.54
CA ARG A 133 3.95 -15.76 -0.16
C ARG A 133 3.80 -16.09 1.32
N SER A 134 3.78 -15.09 2.21
CA SER A 134 3.58 -15.33 3.64
C SER A 134 2.16 -15.78 3.98
N SER A 135 1.16 -15.37 3.18
CA SER A 135 -0.24 -15.80 3.33
C SER A 135 -0.56 -17.14 2.64
N ARG A 136 0.39 -17.74 1.88
CA ARG A 136 0.24 -19.04 1.22
C ARG A 136 -0.45 -20.13 2.06
N PRO A 137 -0.07 -20.42 3.31
CA PRO A 137 -0.74 -21.47 4.09
C PRO A 137 -2.21 -21.14 4.36
N ALA A 138 -2.55 -19.88 4.59
CA ALA A 138 -3.93 -19.45 4.78
C ALA A 138 -4.75 -19.57 3.48
N VAL A 139 -4.14 -19.25 2.34
CA VAL A 139 -4.77 -19.40 1.02
C VAL A 139 -5.02 -20.87 0.71
N LEU A 140 -4.07 -21.76 1.00
CA LEU A 140 -4.25 -23.20 0.80
C LEU A 140 -5.33 -23.79 1.72
N GLU A 141 -5.37 -23.37 2.99
CA GLU A 141 -6.45 -23.77 3.90
C GLU A 141 -7.81 -23.30 3.37
N LEU A 142 -7.91 -22.05 2.95
CA LEU A 142 -9.13 -21.48 2.38
C LEU A 142 -9.58 -22.24 1.13
N ALA A 143 -8.66 -22.51 0.20
CA ALA A 143 -8.94 -23.22 -1.04
C ALA A 143 -9.37 -24.68 -0.79
N ALA A 144 -8.72 -25.38 0.15
CA ALA A 144 -9.13 -26.72 0.54
C ALA A 144 -10.54 -26.74 1.13
N ARG A 145 -10.87 -25.76 2.00
CA ARG A 145 -12.23 -25.63 2.56
C ARG A 145 -13.26 -25.29 1.50
N PHE A 146 -12.92 -24.40 0.56
CA PHE A 146 -13.80 -24.09 -0.56
C PHE A 146 -14.11 -25.34 -1.38
N LYS A 147 -13.09 -26.16 -1.68
CA LYS A 147 -13.26 -27.43 -2.39
C LYS A 147 -14.15 -28.41 -1.63
N GLU A 148 -13.93 -28.59 -0.32
CA GLU A 148 -14.76 -29.47 0.52
C GLU A 148 -16.24 -29.03 0.51
N LEU A 149 -16.49 -27.72 0.60
CA LEU A 149 -17.85 -27.17 0.61
C LEU A 149 -18.55 -27.33 -0.73
N VAL A 150 -17.86 -27.07 -1.85
CA VAL A 150 -18.42 -27.29 -3.19
C VAL A 150 -18.81 -28.76 -3.38
N GLN A 151 -17.94 -29.70 -2.98
CA GLN A 151 -18.25 -31.13 -3.06
C GLN A 151 -19.46 -31.55 -2.21
N GLN A 152 -19.63 -30.96 -1.02
CA GLN A 152 -20.80 -31.20 -0.17
C GLN A 152 -22.10 -30.69 -0.81
N LEU A 153 -22.05 -29.58 -1.54
CA LEU A 153 -23.22 -29.02 -2.24
C LEU A 153 -23.59 -29.86 -3.46
N GLU A 154 -22.60 -30.32 -4.23
CA GLU A 154 -22.81 -31.22 -5.36
C GLU A 154 -23.40 -32.57 -4.91
N ALA A 155 -22.91 -33.11 -3.77
CA ALA A 155 -23.40 -34.37 -3.21
C ALA A 155 -24.82 -34.28 -2.62
N ASN A 156 -25.22 -33.12 -2.08
CA ASN A 156 -26.55 -32.92 -1.48
C ASN A 156 -27.63 -32.55 -2.49
N GLY A 157 -27.31 -32.54 -3.80
CA GLY A 157 -28.24 -32.61 -4.93
C GLY A 157 -29.57 -31.88 -4.74
N SER A 158 -29.57 -30.54 -4.65
CA SER A 158 -30.73 -29.64 -4.93
C SER A 158 -30.60 -28.20 -4.37
N ALA A 159 -29.41 -27.60 -4.31
CA ALA A 159 -29.27 -26.17 -3.95
C ALA A 159 -28.60 -25.34 -5.07
N THR A 160 -28.64 -25.84 -6.31
CA THR A 160 -27.81 -25.35 -7.42
C THR A 160 -28.23 -23.99 -7.99
N GLN A 161 -29.20 -23.28 -7.39
CA GLN A 161 -29.62 -21.95 -7.87
C GLN A 161 -30.05 -20.96 -6.75
N ASP A 162 -29.74 -21.22 -5.48
CA ASP A 162 -30.01 -20.21 -4.45
C ASP A 162 -28.79 -19.32 -4.26
N GLU A 163 -28.81 -18.14 -4.90
CA GLU A 163 -27.84 -17.05 -4.70
C GLU A 163 -27.69 -16.70 -3.19
N ALA A 164 -28.74 -16.96 -2.40
CA ALA A 164 -28.75 -16.86 -0.95
C ALA A 164 -27.84 -17.89 -0.26
N ALA A 165 -27.79 -19.13 -0.75
CA ALA A 165 -26.91 -20.18 -0.23
C ALA A 165 -25.44 -19.85 -0.51
N GLU A 166 -25.13 -19.36 -1.72
CA GLU A 166 -23.79 -18.89 -2.08
C GLU A 166 -23.34 -17.69 -1.23
N LYS A 167 -24.22 -16.70 -1.00
CA LYS A 167 -23.94 -15.56 -0.13
C LYS A 167 -23.73 -15.98 1.33
N LEU A 168 -24.51 -16.93 1.84
CA LEU A 168 -24.34 -17.50 3.18
C LEU A 168 -23.01 -18.27 3.30
N LEU A 169 -22.61 -19.01 2.27
CA LEU A 169 -21.31 -19.68 2.19
C LEU A 169 -20.15 -18.69 2.19
N PHE A 170 -20.21 -17.66 1.35
CA PHE A 170 -19.19 -16.60 1.33
C PHE A 170 -19.11 -15.87 2.69
N ALA A 171 -20.25 -15.62 3.33
CA ALA A 171 -20.30 -15.01 4.66
C ALA A 171 -19.73 -15.94 5.74
N GLU A 172 -20.01 -17.24 5.71
CA GLU A 172 -19.50 -18.21 6.68
C GLU A 172 -17.99 -18.43 6.52
N ILE A 173 -17.49 -18.51 5.28
CA ILE A 173 -16.06 -18.60 4.97
C ILE A 173 -15.31 -17.35 5.46
N SER A 174 -15.84 -16.17 5.17
CA SER A 174 -15.24 -14.88 5.59
C SER A 174 -15.26 -14.70 7.11
N CYS A 175 -16.36 -15.08 7.77
CA CYS A 175 -16.52 -14.93 9.22
C CYS A 175 -15.74 -15.97 10.03
N ARG A 176 -15.66 -17.24 9.57
CA ARG A 176 -14.92 -18.30 10.29
C ARG A 176 -13.41 -18.13 10.18
N ALA A 177 -12.88 -17.64 9.05
CA ALA A 177 -11.46 -17.31 8.92
C ALA A 177 -11.01 -16.31 10.01
N ALA A 178 -11.83 -15.27 10.26
CA ALA A 178 -11.60 -14.29 11.31
C ALA A 178 -11.69 -14.89 12.73
N ARG A 179 -12.66 -15.79 12.98
CA ARG A 179 -12.82 -16.45 14.31
C ARG A 179 -11.68 -17.42 14.63
N ARG A 180 -11.16 -18.16 13.64
CA ARG A 180 -10.05 -19.12 13.83
C ARG A 180 -8.71 -18.42 14.04
N ALA A 181 -8.47 -17.30 13.35
CA ALA A 181 -7.32 -16.43 13.59
C ALA A 181 -7.33 -15.85 15.03
N ARG A 182 -8.51 -15.52 15.57
CA ARG A 182 -8.68 -15.06 16.97
C ARG A 182 -8.40 -16.17 17.99
N ARG A 183 -8.82 -17.41 17.72
CA ARG A 183 -8.51 -18.57 18.60
C ARG A 183 -7.02 -18.91 18.66
N ARG A 184 -6.29 -18.85 17.53
CA ARG A 184 -4.83 -19.08 17.52
C ARG A 184 -4.02 -18.00 18.23
N ARG A 185 -4.54 -16.77 18.32
CA ARG A 185 -3.90 -15.68 19.07
C ARG A 185 -4.15 -15.76 20.59
N SER A 186 -5.16 -16.50 21.03
CA SER A 186 -5.47 -16.75 22.45
C SER A 186 -4.67 -17.89 23.08
N THR A 187 -4.10 -18.80 22.26
CA THR A 187 -3.26 -19.90 22.74
C THR A 187 -1.79 -19.52 22.91
N PHE A 188 -1.40 -18.29 22.58
CA PHE A 188 -0.05 -17.76 22.82
C PHE A 188 -0.10 -16.79 24.00
N SER A 189 -0.18 -17.33 25.21
CA SER A 189 0.10 -16.60 26.44
C SER A 189 1.62 -16.55 26.65
N PRO A 190 2.22 -15.41 27.04
CA PRO A 190 3.66 -15.30 27.20
C PRO A 190 4.09 -16.00 28.50
N THR A 191 4.58 -17.23 28.38
CA THR A 191 5.27 -17.91 29.48
C THR A 191 6.61 -17.20 29.72
N THR A 192 6.61 -16.25 30.65
CA THR A 192 7.68 -15.97 31.61
C THR A 192 9.11 -16.42 31.25
N CYS A 193 9.88 -15.53 30.61
CA CYS A 193 11.34 -15.50 30.77
C CYS A 193 11.71 -14.33 31.71
N ARG A 194 11.80 -14.61 33.01
CA ARG A 194 12.56 -13.76 33.94
C ARG A 194 14.05 -14.13 33.79
N PRO A 195 14.98 -13.18 33.65
CA PRO A 195 16.40 -13.48 33.74
C PRO A 195 16.76 -13.75 35.21
N ARG A 196 17.39 -14.90 35.48
CA ARG A 196 18.14 -15.14 36.72
C ARG A 196 19.52 -14.53 36.54
N THR A 197 19.83 -13.46 37.27
CA THR A 197 21.20 -13.07 37.59
C THR A 197 21.65 -13.83 38.83
N PRO A 198 22.83 -14.47 38.83
CA PRO A 198 23.59 -14.72 40.04
C PRO A 198 24.78 -13.75 40.14
N CYS A 199 24.97 -13.25 41.37
CA CYS A 199 26.11 -12.58 42.00
C CYS A 199 27.24 -12.03 41.13
#